data_AF-A0A090S168-F1
#
_entry.id   AF-A0A090S168-F1
#
_cell.length_a   1.000
_cell.length_b   1.000
_cell.length_c   1.000
_cell.angle_alpha   90.00
_cell.angle_beta   90.00
_cell.angle_gamma   90.00
#
_symmetry.space_group_name_H-M   'P 1'
#
loop_
_entity.id
_entity.type
_entity.pdbx_description
1 polymer ?
#
loop_
_entity_poly.entity_id
_entity_poly.type
_entity_poly.pdbx_seq_one_letter_code
_entity_poly.pdbx_strand_id
1 'polypeptide(L)'
;MITKASIAKFSRTLSTSFSAGIPILSSIQTSAKTADNLFYQQVITSIHTDIVAGVPIHLAMRQANAFPEMVLQMVMIGEESGTLMIC
;
A
#
# COMPACT_ATOMS: atom_id res chain seq x y z
N MET A 1 -4.88 -14.37 -14.88
CA MET A 1 -3.47 -14.03 -14.55
C MET A 1 -3.22 -12.51 -14.54
N ILE A 2 -4.13 -11.70 -13.98
CA ILE A 2 -3.97 -10.22 -13.95
C ILE A 2 -3.48 -9.72 -12.57
N THR A 3 -3.66 -10.50 -11.51
CA THR A 3 -3.35 -10.11 -10.12
C THR A 3 -1.85 -10.00 -9.81
N LYS A 4 -1.00 -10.91 -10.32
CA LYS A 4 0.45 -10.88 -10.01
C LYS A 4 1.18 -9.70 -10.65
N ALA A 5 0.81 -9.31 -11.87
CA ALA A 5 1.46 -8.20 -12.58
C ALA A 5 1.09 -6.84 -11.96
N SER A 6 -0.17 -6.64 -11.57
CA SER A 6 -0.59 -5.41 -10.89
C SER A 6 0.05 -5.27 -9.51
N ILE A 7 0.16 -6.37 -8.75
CA ILE A 7 0.87 -6.36 -7.45
C ILE A 7 2.36 -6.04 -7.64
N ALA A 8 3.02 -6.63 -8.64
CA ALA A 8 4.43 -6.35 -8.91
C ALA A 8 4.68 -4.88 -9.30
N LYS A 9 3.80 -4.28 -10.12
CA LYS A 9 3.86 -2.85 -10.45
C LYS A 9 3.59 -1.98 -9.23
N PHE A 10 2.58 -2.32 -8.42
CA PHE A 10 2.26 -1.63 -7.17
C PHE A 10 3.47 -1.61 -6.23
N SER A 11 4.07 -2.76 -5.94
CA SER A 11 5.24 -2.85 -5.05
C SER A 11 6.43 -2.05 -5.58
N ARG A 12 6.68 -2.04 -6.90
CA ARG A 12 7.80 -1.31 -7.50
C ARG A 12 7.59 0.21 -7.48
N THR A 13 6.38 0.69 -7.76
CA THR A 13 6.03 2.11 -7.65
C THR A 13 6.11 2.58 -6.21
N LEU A 14 5.65 1.77 -5.26
CA LEU A 14 5.73 2.07 -3.84
C LEU A 14 7.19 2.21 -3.37
N SER A 15 8.05 1.25 -3.73
CA SER A 15 9.49 1.26 -3.42
C SER A 15 10.22 2.48 -4.02
N THR A 16 9.90 2.84 -5.27
CA THR A 16 10.50 4.00 -5.96
C THR A 16 10.07 5.33 -5.31
N SER A 17 8.78 5.46 -4.97
CA SER A 17 8.24 6.68 -4.37
C SER A 17 8.82 6.91 -2.97
N PHE A 18 8.95 5.85 -2.17
CA PHE A 18 9.53 5.96 -0.84
C PHE A 18 11.04 6.23 -0.87
N SER A 19 11.77 5.63 -1.83
CA SER A 19 13.19 5.96 -2.09
C SER A 19 13.40 7.42 -2.50
N ALA A 20 12.38 8.05 -3.10
CA ALA A 20 12.35 9.47 -3.41
C ALA A 20 11.90 10.35 -2.21
N GLY A 21 11.71 9.78 -1.02
CA GLY A 21 11.26 10.48 0.18
C GLY A 21 9.78 10.88 0.14
N ILE A 22 8.99 10.29 -0.77
CA ILE A 22 7.57 10.61 -0.90
C ILE A 22 6.81 9.98 0.29
N PRO A 23 5.94 10.74 0.97
CA PRO A 23 5.11 10.22 2.04
C PRO A 23 4.33 8.96 1.63
N ILE A 24 4.18 8.01 2.55
CA ILE A 24 3.53 6.71 2.31
C ILE A 24 2.12 6.87 1.73
N LEU A 25 1.34 7.84 2.22
CA LEU A 25 -0.01 8.16 1.75
C LEU A 25 -0.02 8.52 0.27
N SER A 26 0.89 9.39 -0.16
CA SER A 26 1.03 9.80 -1.57
C SER A 26 1.55 8.65 -2.45
N SER A 27 2.43 7.81 -1.91
CA SER A 27 2.98 6.64 -2.60
C SER A 27 1.93 5.56 -2.85
N ILE A 28 1.07 5.30 -1.86
CA ILE A 28 -0.07 4.38 -1.94
C ILE A 28 -1.08 4.86 -2.99
N GLN A 29 -1.42 6.15 -2.98
CA GLN A 29 -2.37 6.75 -3.92
C GLN A 29 -1.84 6.73 -5.36
N THR A 30 -0.53 6.96 -5.55
CA THR A 30 0.13 6.86 -6.86
C THR A 30 0.15 5.42 -7.38
N SER A 31 0.44 4.46 -6.50
CA SER A 31 0.49 3.04 -6.85
C SER A 31 -0.90 2.49 -7.21
N ALA A 32 -1.98 3.03 -6.62
CA ALA A 32 -3.36 2.72 -6.99
C ALA A 32 -3.69 3.09 -8.44
N LYS A 33 -3.20 4.25 -8.89
CA LYS A 33 -3.39 4.73 -10.27
C LYS A 33 -2.64 3.84 -11.26
N THR A 34 -1.45 3.37 -10.89
CA THR A 34 -0.61 2.51 -11.73
C THR A 34 -1.12 1.08 -11.86
N ALA A 35 -1.88 0.58 -10.88
CA ALA A 35 -2.42 -0.78 -10.90
C ALA A 35 -3.53 -1.01 -11.94
N ASP A 36 -4.05 0.06 -12.55
CA ASP A 36 -5.07 0.09 -13.60
C ASP A 36 -6.25 -0.87 -13.33
N ASN A 37 -6.72 -0.85 -12.08
CA ASN A 37 -7.80 -1.71 -11.62
C ASN A 37 -8.72 -0.93 -10.68
N LEU A 38 -9.98 -0.76 -11.11
CA LEU A 38 -11.03 -0.06 -10.36
C LEU A 38 -11.22 -0.62 -8.95
N PHE A 39 -11.10 -1.94 -8.77
CA PHE A 39 -11.17 -2.58 -7.45
C PHE A 39 -10.05 -2.09 -6.53
N TYR A 40 -8.81 -2.04 -7.02
CA TYR A 40 -7.67 -1.56 -6.22
C TYR A 40 -7.76 -0.07 -5.92
N GLN A 41 -8.30 0.75 -6.83
CA GLN A 41 -8.52 2.17 -6.57
C GLN A 41 -9.51 2.41 -5.42
N GLN A 42 -10.64 1.68 -5.41
CA GLN A 42 -11.63 1.79 -4.33
C GLN A 42 -11.06 1.32 -3.00
N VAL A 43 -10.39 0.18 -3.00
CA VAL A 43 -9.72 -0.38 -1.83
C VAL A 43 -8.70 0.60 -1.24
N ILE A 44 -7.82 1.15 -2.09
CA ILE A 44 -6.78 2.08 -1.65
C ILE A 44 -7.37 3.39 -1.14
N THR A 45 -8.48 3.86 -1.71
CA THR A 45 -9.18 5.05 -1.23
C THR A 45 -9.78 4.82 0.16
N SER A 46 -10.32 3.63 0.43
CA SER A 46 -10.79 3.24 1.76
C SER A 46 -9.63 3.23 2.77
N ILE A 47 -8.54 2.54 2.42
CA ILE A 47 -7.32 2.46 3.26
C ILE A 47 -6.80 3.87 3.59
N HIS A 48 -6.74 4.76 2.61
CA HIS A 48 -6.32 6.14 2.82
C HIS A 48 -7.22 6.87 3.83
N THR A 49 -8.53 6.67 3.74
CA THR A 49 -9.50 7.28 4.66
C THR A 49 -9.29 6.80 6.09
N ASP A 50 -9.08 5.49 6.26
CA ASP A 50 -8.82 4.88 7.57
C ASP A 50 -7.51 5.40 8.19
N ILE A 51 -6.43 5.50 7.39
CA ILE A 51 -5.15 6.04 7.85
C ILE A 51 -5.28 7.50 8.30
N VAL A 52 -6.00 8.31 7.54
CA VAL A 52 -6.28 9.72 7.90
C VAL A 52 -7.11 9.82 9.18
N ALA A 53 -8.00 8.86 9.44
CA ALA A 53 -8.76 8.76 10.68
C ALA A 53 -7.91 8.27 11.88
N GLY A 54 -6.63 7.94 11.69
CA GLY A 54 -5.72 7.47 12.72
C GLY A 54 -5.67 5.95 12.89
N VAL A 55 -6.25 5.19 11.95
CA VAL A 55 -6.13 3.73 11.94
C VAL A 55 -4.72 3.33 11.48
N PRO A 56 -4.07 2.37 12.14
CA PRO A 56 -2.79 1.83 11.68
C PRO A 56 -2.86 1.31 10.24
N ILE A 57 -1.83 1.58 9.44
CA ILE A 57 -1.75 1.24 8.01
C ILE A 57 -1.91 -0.27 7.81
N HIS A 58 -1.21 -1.08 8.62
CA HIS A 58 -1.31 -2.53 8.53
C HIS A 58 -2.75 -3.03 8.75
N LEU A 59 -3.51 -2.36 9.63
CA LEU A 59 -4.87 -2.74 9.99
C LEU A 59 -5.86 -2.34 8.89
N ALA A 60 -5.70 -1.13 8.34
CA ALA A 60 -6.48 -0.66 7.20
C ALA A 60 -6.28 -1.58 5.97
N MET A 61 -5.03 -1.93 5.67
CA MET A 61 -4.71 -2.86 4.57
C MET A 61 -5.24 -4.27 4.82
N ARG A 62 -5.29 -4.73 6.07
CA ARG A 62 -5.85 -6.03 6.45
C ARG A 62 -7.37 -6.06 6.27
N GLN A 63 -8.08 -5.00 6.66
CA GLN A 63 -9.53 -4.90 6.47
C GLN A 63 -9.92 -4.90 4.99
N ALA A 64 -9.09 -4.30 4.15
CA ALA A 64 -9.27 -4.26 2.70
C ALA A 64 -9.22 -5.64 2.01
N ASN A 65 -8.62 -6.67 2.62
CA ASN A 65 -8.51 -8.04 2.07
C ASN A 65 -7.99 -8.12 0.61
N ALA A 66 -7.27 -7.11 0.14
CA ALA A 66 -6.78 -7.01 -1.25
C ALA A 66 -5.28 -7.33 -1.39
N PHE A 67 -4.59 -7.52 -0.27
CA PHE A 67 -3.15 -7.74 -0.20
C PHE A 67 -2.85 -9.08 0.45
N PRO A 68 -1.83 -9.82 -0.05
CA PRO A 68 -1.40 -11.05 0.59
C PRO A 68 -0.77 -10.79 1.96
N GLU A 69 -0.85 -11.76 2.86
CA GLU A 69 -0.36 -11.66 4.25
C GLU A 69 1.11 -11.20 4.32
N MET A 70 1.95 -11.65 3.40
CA MET A 70 3.36 -11.22 3.32
C MET A 70 3.51 -9.70 3.21
N VAL A 71 2.67 -9.03 2.42
CA VAL A 71 2.70 -7.57 2.27
C VAL A 71 2.21 -6.87 3.53
N LEU A 72 1.20 -7.43 4.20
CA LEU A 72 0.68 -6.89 5.47
C LEU A 72 1.75 -6.93 6.57
N GLN A 73 2.50 -8.02 6.68
CA GLN A 73 3.60 -8.17 7.63
C GLN A 73 4.71 -7.15 7.38
N MET A 74 5.08 -6.91 6.11
CA MET A 74 6.12 -5.95 5.76
C MET A 74 5.72 -4.51 6.07
N VAL A 75 4.44 -4.18 5.85
CA VAL A 75 3.88 -2.87 6.21
C VAL A 75 3.83 -2.68 7.72
N MET A 76 3.42 -3.71 8.48
CA MET A 76 3.42 -3.68 9.94
C MET A 76 4.81 -3.39 10.52
N ILE A 77 5.83 -4.13 10.07
CA ILE A 77 7.21 -3.94 10.53
C ILE A 77 7.69 -2.52 10.24
N GLY A 78 7.40 -2.04 9.03
CA GLY A 78 7.85 -0.73 8.63
C GLY A 78 7.07 0.42 9.28
N GLU A 79 5.81 0.20 9.63
CA GLU A 79 4.99 1.15 10.41
C GLU A 79 5.55 1.29 11.83
N GLU A 80 5.93 0.17 12.46
CA GLU A 80 6.50 0.13 13.81
C GLU A 80 7.91 0.73 13.88
N SER A 81 8.74 0.55 12.85
CA SER A 81 10.09 1.12 12.80
C SER A 81 10.14 2.60 12.40
N GLY A 82 8.98 3.23 12.14
CA GLY A 82 8.91 4.58 11.56
C GLY A 82 9.54 4.69 10.17
N THR A 83 9.93 3.56 9.59
CA THR A 83 10.58 3.39 8.30
C THR A 83 9.81 2.30 7.59
N LEU A 84 8.72 2.66 6.91
CA LEU A 84 7.88 1.76 6.11
C LEU A 84 8.68 1.07 5.00
N MET A 85 9.53 0.11 5.37
CA MET A 85 10.46 -0.56 4.48
C MET A 85 10.78 -1.96 5.00
N ILE A 86 10.19 -2.95 4.34
CA ILE A 86 10.94 -4.08 3.81
C ILE A 86 10.31 -4.33 2.43
N CYS A 87 11.08 -4.10 1.36
CA CYS A 87 11.07 -4.78 0.05
C CYS A 87 12.11 -4.13 -0.88
#